data_AF-A0A0K8MB45-F1
#
_entry.id   AF-A0A0K8MB45-F1
#
_cell.length_a   1.000
_cell.length_b   1.000
_cell.length_c   1.000
_cell.angle_alpha   90.00
_cell.angle_beta   90.00
_cell.angle_gamma   90.00
#
_symmetry.space_group_name_H-M   'P 1'
#
loop_
_entity.id
_entity.type
_entity.pdbx_description
1 polymer ?
#
loop_
_entity_poly.entity_id
_entity_poly.type
_entity_poly.pdbx_seq_one_letter_code
_entity_poly.pdbx_strand_id
1 'polypeptide(L)' 'MTYSLDFRLRVLSVKKKKNLSFAETADLFGVGVTSLVGWVKKPEPQTHRHKPATKLNMDALKEDI' A
#
# COMPACT_ATOMS: atom_id res chain seq x y z
N MET A 1 -3.07 -2.07 -8.33
CA MET A 1 -4.28 -1.31 -7.95
C MET A 1 -3.96 -0.46 -6.73
N THR A 2 -3.93 0.86 -6.91
CA THR A 2 -3.65 1.78 -5.81
C THR A 2 -4.96 2.29 -5.23
N TYR A 3 -5.32 1.78 -4.06
CA TYR A 3 -6.48 2.26 -3.32
C TYR A 3 -6.10 3.50 -2.50
N SER A 4 -7.00 4.48 -2.42
CA SER A 4 -6.81 5.68 -1.60
C SER A 4 -6.77 5.33 -0.10
N LEU A 5 -6.13 6.17 0.71
CA LEU A 5 -6.05 5.95 2.16
C LEU A 5 -7.44 5.93 2.81
N ASP A 6 -8.31 6.86 2.40
CA ASP A 6 -9.70 6.95 2.88
C ASP A 6 -10.46 5.63 2.63
N PHE A 7 -10.36 5.08 1.42
CA PHE A 7 -11.00 3.81 1.08
C PHE A 7 -10.52 2.68 2.00
N ARG A 8 -9.20 2.55 2.20
CA ARG A 8 -8.61 1.52 3.08
C ARG A 8 -9.14 1.65 4.50
N LEU A 9 -9.18 2.86 5.05
CA LEU A 9 -9.68 3.13 6.40
C LEU A 9 -11.18 2.82 6.52
N ARG A 10 -11.96 3.15 5.48
CA ARG A 10 -13.40 2.86 5.44
C ARG A 10 -13.68 1.37 5.41
N VAL A 11 -12.95 0.61 4.58
CA VAL A 11 -13.06 -0.86 4.52
C VAL A 11 -12.73 -1.49 5.87
N LEU A 12 -11.62 -1.09 6.50
CA LEU A 12 -11.23 -1.58 7.83
C LEU A 12 -12.27 -1.22 8.91
N SER A 13 -12.85 -0.02 8.84
CA SER A 13 -13.91 0.43 9.74
C SER A 13 -15.18 -0.41 9.58
N VAL A 14 -15.60 -0.70 8.34
CA VAL A 14 -16.77 -1.55 8.06
C VAL A 14 -16.55 -2.98 8.53
N LYS A 15 -15.36 -3.54 8.26
CA LYS A 15 -14.97 -4.87 8.77
C LYS A 15 -15.10 -4.94 10.29
N LYS A 16 -14.53 -3.96 11.02
CA LYS A 16 -14.58 -3.91 12.48
C LYS A 16 -16.01 -3.75 13.01
N LYS A 17 -16.82 -2.89 12.40
CA LYS A 17 -18.22 -2.66 12.81
C LYS A 17 -19.11 -3.89 12.61
N LYS A 18 -18.89 -4.64 11.53
CA LYS A 18 -19.71 -5.80 11.16
C LYS A 18 -19.10 -7.14 11.60
N ASN A 19 -17.93 -7.11 12.25
CA ASN A 19 -17.15 -8.27 12.66
C ASN A 19 -16.93 -9.30 11.53
N LEU A 20 -16.67 -8.81 10.31
CA LEU A 20 -16.54 -9.64 9.10
C LEU A 20 -15.17 -10.31 9.01
N SER A 21 -15.14 -11.49 8.38
CA SER A 21 -13.90 -12.14 7.97
C SER A 21 -13.22 -11.36 6.82
N PHE A 22 -11.94 -11.66 6.60
CA PHE A 22 -11.21 -11.06 5.47
C PHE A 22 -11.74 -11.51 4.11
N ALA A 23 -12.26 -12.73 4.00
CA ALA A 23 -12.84 -13.25 2.76
C ALA A 23 -14.15 -12.51 2.42
N GLU A 24 -15.07 -12.40 3.39
CA GLU A 24 -16.33 -11.67 3.18
C GLU A 24 -16.09 -10.19 2.87
N THR A 25 -15.09 -9.58 3.52
CA THR A 25 -14.72 -8.18 3.24
C THR A 25 -14.10 -8.06 1.84
N ALA A 26 -13.32 -9.05 1.40
CA ALA A 26 -12.74 -9.08 0.05
C ALA A 26 -13.84 -9.16 -1.02
N ASP A 27 -14.82 -10.05 -0.82
CA ASP A 27 -15.94 -10.22 -1.75
C ASP A 27 -16.85 -8.98 -1.79
N LEU A 28 -17.12 -8.38 -0.63
CA LEU A 28 -18.01 -7.21 -0.53
C LEU A 28 -17.44 -5.95 -1.18
N PHE A 29 -16.12 -5.77 -1.14
CA PHE A 29 -15.44 -4.60 -1.71
C PHE A 29 -14.69 -4.90 -3.02
N GLY A 30 -14.69 -6.16 -3.49
CA GLY A 30 -13.96 -6.59 -4.68
C GLY A 30 -12.43 -6.43 -4.56
N VAL A 31 -11.89 -6.58 -3.35
CA VAL A 31 -10.47 -6.37 -3.05
C VAL A 31 -9.81 -7.70 -2.69
N GLY A 32 -8.58 -7.95 -3.15
CA GLY A 32 -7.85 -9.15 -2.73
C GLY A 32 -7.62 -9.21 -1.20
N VAL A 33 -7.80 -10.41 -0.64
CA VAL A 33 -7.57 -10.71 0.79
C VAL A 33 -6.19 -10.26 1.27
N THR A 34 -5.15 -10.47 0.43
CA THR A 34 -3.78 -10.05 0.73
C THR A 34 -3.64 -8.54 0.92
N SER A 35 -4.41 -7.75 0.17
CA SER A 35 -4.43 -6.29 0.32
C SER A 35 -5.04 -5.89 1.66
N LEU A 36 -6.14 -6.54 2.06
CA LEU A 36 -6.79 -6.29 3.35
C LEU A 36 -5.86 -6.62 4.54
N VAL A 37 -5.17 -7.76 4.48
CA VAL A 37 -4.18 -8.14 5.50
C VAL A 37 -3.04 -7.12 5.55
N GLY A 38 -2.60 -6.64 4.38
CA GLY A 38 -1.62 -5.56 4.28
C GLY A 38 -2.09 -4.28 4.96
N TRP A 39 -3.33 -3.86 4.72
CA TRP A 39 -3.88 -2.62 5.30
C TRP A 39 -4.08 -2.69 6.80
N VAL A 40 -4.35 -3.88 7.36
CA VAL A 40 -4.38 -4.06 8.82
C VAL A 40 -3.02 -3.79 9.44
N LYS A 41 -1.92 -4.20 8.77
CA LYS A 41 -0.56 -3.93 9.25
C LYS A 41 -0.16 -2.47 9.01
N LYS A 42 -0.44 -1.95 7.82
CA LYS A 42 -0.13 -0.58 7.42
C LYS A 42 -1.14 -0.09 6.37
N PRO A 43 -2.12 0.74 6.77
CA PRO A 43 -3.10 1.29 5.84
C PRO A 43 -2.47 2.37 4.94
N GLU A 44 -1.46 3.07 5.44
CA GLU A 44 -0.80 4.15 4.72
C GLU A 44 0.00 3.66 3.49
N PRO A 45 -0.17 4.31 2.33
CA PRO A 45 0.68 4.04 1.18
C PRO A 45 2.13 4.43 1.50
N GLN A 46 3.07 3.63 1.00
CA GLN A 46 4.48 4.00 1.08
C GLN A 46 4.78 5.07 0.03
N THR A 47 4.97 6.31 0.49
CA THR A 47 5.27 7.47 -0.37
C THR A 47 6.74 7.54 -0.76
N HIS A 48 7.64 7.08 0.13
CA HIS A 48 9.08 7.14 -0.08
C HIS A 48 9.72 5.76 -0.20
N ARG A 49 10.58 5.62 -1.20
CA ARG A 49 11.46 4.47 -1.35
C ARG A 49 12.59 4.59 -0.32
N HIS A 50 12.52 3.82 0.75
CA HIS A 50 13.59 3.74 1.75
C HIS A 50 14.70 2.78 1.30
N LYS A 51 15.27 3.03 0.11
CA LYS A 51 16.43 2.29 -0.44
C LYS A 51 17.57 3.29 -0.60
N PRO A 52 18.83 2.94 -0.30
CA PRO A 52 19.96 3.78 -0.64
C PRO A 52 19.93 4.13 -2.14
N ALA A 53 20.37 5.34 -2.46
CA ALA A 53 20.54 5.77 -3.84
C ALA A 53 21.38 4.73 -4.60
N THR A 54 20.99 4.45 -5.84
CA THR A 54 21.83 3.64 -6.73
C THR A 54 23.20 4.31 -6.79
N LYS A 55 24.28 3.56 -6.55
CA LYS A 55 25.65 4.07 -6.65
C LYS A 55 25.91 4.46 -8.11
N LEU A 56 25.64 5.71 -8.42
CA LEU A 56 25.96 6.34 -9.69
C LEU A 56 27.35 6.97 -9.55
N ASN A 57 28.20 6.75 -10.55
CA ASN A 57 29.46 7.47 -10.63
C ASN A 57 29.16 8.90 -11.08
N MET A 58 29.19 9.84 -10.12
CA MET A 58 28.85 11.23 -10.37
C MET A 58 29.87 11.96 -11.25
N ASP A 59 31.10 11.47 -11.32
CA ASP A 59 32.16 12.05 -12.14
C ASP A 59 31.96 11.68 -13.61
N ALA A 60 31.69 10.40 -13.89
CA ALA A 60 31.30 9.93 -15.23
C ALA A 60 30.01 10.60 -15.74
N LEU A 61 29.07 10.96 -14.84
CA LEU A 61 27.85 11.68 -15.22
C LEU A 61 28.10 13.13 -15.64
N LYS A 62 29.13 13.79 -15.09
CA LYS A 62 29.46 15.18 -15.44
C LYS A 62 30.14 15.29 -16.80
N GLU A 63 30.82 14.24 -17.24
CA GLU A 63 31.49 14.17 -18.56
C GLU A 63 30.49 13.93 -19.71
N ASP A 64 29.28 13.47 -19.40
CA ASP A 64 28.21 13.15 -20.36
C ASP A 64 27.17 14.31 -20.55
N ILE A 65 27.53 15.54 -20.15
CA ILE A 65 26.71 16.77 -20.30
C ILE A 65 27.33 17.72 -21.34
#